data_AF-A0A6G3BPX6-F1
#
_entry.id   AF-A0A6G3BPX6-F1
#
_cell.length_a   1.000
_cell.length_b   1.000
_cell.length_c   1.000
_cell.angle_alpha   90.00
_cell.angle_beta   90.00
_cell.angle_gamma   90.00
#
_symmetry.space_group_name_H-M   'P 1'
#
loop_
_entity.id
_entity.type
_entity.pdbx_description
1 polymer ?
#
loop_
_entity_poly.entity_id
_entity_poly.type
_entity_poly.pdbx_seq_one_letter_code
_entity_poly.pdbx_strand_id
1 'polypeptide(L)' 'MEGRHQVERAIFQWITWYNGERLHSALDYVSPAEYEGALRRSKEQTPRPA' A
#
# COMPACT_ATOMS: atom_id res chain seq x y z
N MET A 1 9.84 9.26 -25.75
CA MET A 1 8.63 8.97 -24.95
C MET A 1 8.52 7.50 -24.52
N GLU A 2 9.06 6.55 -25.30
CA GLU A 2 8.95 5.09 -25.05
C GLU A 2 9.37 4.60 -23.64
N GLY A 3 10.45 5.15 -23.07
CA GLY A 3 10.95 4.71 -21.76
C GLY A 3 10.00 5.00 -20.59
N ARG A 4 9.21 6.09 -20.67
CA ARG A 4 8.27 6.45 -19.60
C ARG A 4 7.11 5.47 -19.51
N HIS A 5 6.56 5.09 -20.66
CA HIS A 5 5.43 4.14 -20.73
C HIS A 5 5.84 2.73 -20.28
N GLN A 6 7.09 2.34 -20.51
CA GLN A 6 7.62 1.07 -20.03
C GLN A 6 7.77 1.06 -18.50
N VAL A 7 8.28 2.15 -17.93
CA VAL A 7 8.39 2.31 -16.47
C VAL A 7 7.00 2.33 -15.81
N GLU A 8 6.05 3.08 -16.37
CA GLU A 8 4.68 3.12 -15.85
C GLU A 8 4.03 1.73 -15.86
N ARG A 9 4.20 0.94 -16.92
CA ARG A 9 3.71 -0.45 -16.98
C ARG A 9 4.38 -1.37 -15.97
N ALA A 10 5.71 -1.27 -15.81
CA ALA A 10 6.45 -2.09 -14.87
C ALA A 10 6.02 -1.82 -13.42
N ILE A 11 5.81 -0.55 -13.06
CA ILE A 11 5.30 -0.14 -11.75
C ILE A 11 3.89 -0.68 -11.54
N PHE A 12 3.00 -0.54 -12.54
CA PHE A 12 1.62 -0.99 -12.42
C PHE A 12 1.55 -2.52 -12.20
N GLN A 13 2.31 -3.29 -12.97
CA GLN A 13 2.39 -4.75 -12.81
C GLN A 13 2.91 -5.15 -11.42
N TRP A 14 3.95 -4.47 -10.93
CA TRP A 14 4.50 -4.75 -9.61
C TRP A 14 3.48 -4.48 -8.49
N ILE A 15 2.75 -3.36 -8.56
CA ILE A 15 1.70 -3.01 -7.59
C ILE A 15 0.57 -4.04 -7.62
N THR A 16 0.12 -4.46 -8.81
CA THR A 16 -0.93 -5.47 -8.96
C THR A 16 -0.54 -6.79 -8.32
N TRP A 17 0.65 -7.30 -8.62
CA TRP A 17 1.16 -8.54 -8.03
C TRP A 17 1.31 -8.42 -6.51
N TYR A 18 1.91 -7.32 -6.03
CA TYR A 18 2.17 -7.11 -4.60
C TYR A 18 0.87 -7.03 -3.78
N ASN A 19 -0.17 -6.41 -4.33
CA ASN A 19 -1.45 -6.26 -3.63
C ASN A 19 -2.34 -7.51 -3.74
N GLY A 20 -2.40 -8.15 -4.91
CA GLY A 20 -3.39 -9.21 -5.20
C GLY A 20 -2.88 -10.64 -5.15
N GLU A 21 -1.58 -10.86 -5.40
CA GLU A 21 -1.05 -12.21 -5.67
C GLU A 21 0.03 -12.64 -4.67
N ARG A 22 0.68 -11.68 -4.00
CA ARG A 22 1.69 -12.00 -2.99
C ARG A 22 1.04 -12.67 -1.77
N LEU A 23 1.60 -13.79 -1.33
CA LEU A 23 1.15 -14.50 -0.12
C LEU A 23 1.37 -13.61 1.12
N HIS A 24 0.31 -12.96 1.60
CA HIS A 24 0.28 -12.02 2.74
C HIS A 24 0.41 -12.69 4.12
N SER A 25 0.98 -13.90 4.19
CA SER A 25 1.04 -14.74 5.40
C SER A 25 1.95 -14.18 6.50
N ALA A 26 2.81 -13.21 6.19
CA ALA A 26 3.69 -12.55 7.16
C ALA A 26 3.13 -11.22 7.72
N LEU A 27 1.98 -10.75 7.21
CA LEU A 27 1.35 -9.47 7.57
C LEU A 27 -0.11 -9.63 8.05
N ASP A 28 -0.50 -10.81 8.53
CA ASP A 28 -1.88 -11.13 8.91
C ASP A 28 -2.91 -10.82 7.81
N TYR A 29 -2.54 -10.98 6.53
CA TYR A 29 -3.41 -10.66 5.39
C TYR A 29 -3.78 -9.18 5.24
N VAL A 30 -3.11 -8.28 5.96
CA VAL A 30 -3.34 -6.85 5.83
C VAL A 30 -2.51 -6.32 4.66
N SER A 31 -3.18 -5.80 3.63
CA SER A 31 -2.50 -5.10 2.55
C SER A 31 -1.82 -3.83 3.08
N PRO A 32 -0.71 -3.38 2.48
CA PRO A 32 -0.07 -2.12 2.88
C PRO A 32 -1.03 -0.93 2.89
N ALA A 33 -1.98 -0.89 1.95
CA ALA A 33 -2.99 0.15 1.87
C ALA A 33 -3.94 0.13 3.09
N GLU A 34 -4.34 -1.05 3.56
CA GLU A 34 -5.16 -1.20 4.77
C GLU A 34 -4.38 -0.82 6.02
N TYR A 35 -3.11 -1.21 6.12
CA TYR A 35 -2.22 -0.84 7.22
C TYR A 35 -2.01 0.68 7.29
N GLU A 36 -1.70 1.34 6.17
CA GLU A 36 -1.57 2.80 6.09
C GLU A 36 -2.89 3.51 6.40
N GLY A 37 -4.03 2.95 5.97
CA GLY A 37 -5.35 3.43 6.32
C GLY A 37 -5.60 3.38 7.83
N ALA A 38 -5.25 2.27 8.48
CA ALA A 38 -5.37 2.12 9.93
C ALA A 38 -4.44 3.08 10.69
N LEU A 39 -3.19 3.22 10.24
CA LEU A 39 -2.21 4.14 10.83
C LEU A 39 -2.63 5.61 10.72
N ARG A 40 -3.22 6.01 9.59
CA ARG A 40 -3.75 7.37 9.42
C ARG A 40 -4.93 7.65 10.36
N ARG A 41 -5.87 6.70 10.46
CA ARG A 41 -7.00 6.79 11.41
C ARG A 41 -6.53 6.88 12.86
N SER A 42 -5.52 6.10 13.25
CA SER A 42 -4.99 6.15 14.62
C SER A 42 -4.34 7.50 14.94
N LYS A 43 -3.63 8.10 13.96
CA LYS A 43 -3.03 9.44 14.11
C LYS A 43 -4.09 10.53 14.26
N GLU A 44 -5.18 10.45 13.49
CA GLU A 44 -6.31 11.38 13.56
C GLU A 44 -7.07 11.30 14.90
N GLN A 45 -7.04 10.13 15.56
CA GLN A 45 -7.69 9.89 16.85
C GLN A 45 -6.82 10.26 18.05
N THR A 46 -5.60 10.74 17.85
CA THR A 46 -4.76 11.24 18.95
C THR A 46 -5.47 12.43 19.59
N PRO A 47 -5.92 12.35 20.86
CA PRO A 47 -6.55 13.49 21.51
C PRO A 47 -5.53 14.61 21.61
N ARG A 48 -5.92 15.83 21.24
CA ARG A 48 -5.12 17.01 21.54
C ARG A 48 -4.94 17.06 23.06
N PRO A 49 -3.70 17.11 23.59
CA PRO A 49 -3.52 17.23 25.02
C PRO A 49 -4.14 18.56 25.46
N ALA A 50 -4.83 18.52 26.60
CA ALA A 50 -5.52 19.67 27.20
C ALA A 50 -4.54 20.78 27.59
#